data_AF-A0A1I1KW62-F1
#
_entry.id   AF-A0A1I1KW62-F1
#
_cell.length_a   1.000
_cell.length_b   1.000
_cell.length_c   1.000
_cell.angle_alpha   90.00
_cell.angle_beta   90.00
_cell.angle_gamma   90.00
#
_symmetry.space_group_name_H-M   'P 1'
#
loop_
_entity.id
_entity.type
_entity.pdbx_description
1 polymer ?
#
loop_
_entity_poly.entity_id
_entity_poly.type
_entity_poly.pdbx_seq_one_letter_code
_entity_poly.pdbx_strand_id
1 'polypeptide(L)'
;MSHPFLPGIALAATLLVAGAAADAAHAQQAPAGQSMEERLRNQLRNTTAQLQQAQNELAVLKAGAGSQPAAKAGAASADVEALKKELEAARAQLAGERQSREALRQSQQQGQALAEKAGAQIAQYRGAYDELLRMARGLDAERQRLAAETTAQKTALTQCEAKNAQLYAVGQEVLQAYETVDLGTVLSARQPFAAQSRVRYEQIAQQFGDKLYEGQFSAAAAAQAAPAAPSAQSASQPDAAPQKTH
;
A
#
# COMPACT_ATOMS: atom_id res chain seq x y z
N MET A 1 -17.83 23.10 47.31
CA MET A 1 -16.94 22.93 46.13
C MET A 1 -15.55 23.40 46.54
N SER A 2 -14.72 22.47 46.98
CA SER A 2 -13.35 22.75 47.43
C SER A 2 -12.52 21.48 47.26
N HIS A 3 -11.49 21.50 46.41
CA HIS A 3 -10.50 20.43 46.26
C HIS A 3 -9.46 20.48 47.38
N PRO A 4 -8.81 19.33 47.67
CA PRO A 4 -7.41 19.35 48.07
C PRO A 4 -6.51 18.57 47.10
N PHE A 5 -5.35 19.19 46.88
CA PHE A 5 -4.18 18.76 46.11
C PHE A 5 -3.45 17.57 46.78
N LEU A 6 -2.94 16.65 45.97
CA LEU A 6 -2.07 15.51 46.32
C LEU A 6 -0.57 15.87 46.10
N PRO A 7 0.36 15.40 46.96
CA PRO A 7 1.79 15.59 46.76
C PRO A 7 2.50 14.37 46.14
N GLY A 8 3.48 14.69 45.28
CA GLY A 8 4.82 14.08 45.19
C GLY A 8 4.96 12.56 45.09
N ILE A 9 5.16 12.06 43.87
CA ILE A 9 5.85 10.78 43.62
C ILE A 9 7.12 11.06 42.81
N ALA A 10 8.25 10.89 43.48
CA ALA A 10 9.55 10.68 42.87
C ALA A 10 9.67 9.20 42.51
N LEU A 11 10.00 8.88 41.26
CA LEU A 11 10.56 7.56 40.94
C LEU A 11 11.54 7.67 39.77
N ALA A 12 12.69 7.03 39.99
CA ALA A 12 13.89 7.05 39.19
C ALA A 12 13.72 6.40 37.80
N ALA A 13 14.40 6.96 36.81
CA ALA A 13 14.69 6.29 35.55
C ALA A 13 16.17 6.51 35.20
N THR A 14 16.99 5.55 35.61
CA THR A 14 18.40 5.41 35.25
C THR A 14 18.49 4.95 33.80
N LEU A 15 19.08 5.80 32.95
CA LEU A 15 19.44 5.48 31.58
C LEU A 15 20.67 4.56 31.59
N LEU A 16 20.53 3.32 31.11
CA LEU A 16 21.66 2.42 30.82
C LEU A 16 21.66 2.11 29.33
N VAL A 17 22.47 2.88 28.58
CA VAL A 17 22.83 2.58 27.20
C VAL A 17 24.04 1.65 27.25
N ALA A 18 23.84 0.38 26.90
CA ALA A 18 24.91 -0.56 26.63
C ALA A 18 24.64 -1.22 25.27
N GLY A 19 25.52 -0.93 24.32
CA GLY A 19 25.52 -1.53 23.00
C GLY A 19 26.01 -2.98 23.02
N ALA A 20 25.34 -3.83 22.26
CA ALA A 20 25.84 -5.11 21.78
C ALA A 20 24.85 -5.65 20.72
N ALA A 21 24.94 -5.18 19.49
CA ALA A 21 24.24 -5.79 18.35
C ALA A 21 24.98 -5.46 17.04
N ALA A 22 26.17 -6.01 16.88
CA ALA A 22 26.85 -6.06 15.57
C ALA A 22 27.92 -7.18 15.58
N ASP A 23 27.51 -8.41 15.87
CA ASP A 23 28.34 -9.60 15.58
C ASP A 23 27.42 -10.80 15.32
N ALA A 24 26.78 -10.80 14.15
CA ALA A 24 26.07 -11.96 13.62
C ALA A 24 26.05 -11.89 12.09
N ALA A 25 27.23 -11.75 11.47
CA ALA A 25 27.34 -11.80 10.02
C ALA A 25 28.67 -12.40 9.56
N HIS A 26 29.11 -13.51 10.15
CA HIS A 26 30.12 -14.41 9.56
C HIS A 26 29.59 -15.85 9.61
N ALA A 27 28.52 -16.11 8.87
CA ALA A 27 28.20 -17.45 8.39
C ALA A 27 28.61 -17.50 6.91
N GLN A 28 29.86 -17.85 6.64
CA GLN A 28 30.31 -18.18 5.29
C GLN A 28 31.12 -19.48 5.33
N GLN A 29 30.46 -20.52 4.83
CA GLN A 29 30.94 -21.78 4.29
C GLN A 29 32.19 -22.41 4.95
N ALA A 30 31.95 -23.38 5.83
CA ALA A 30 32.85 -24.53 5.93
C ALA A 30 32.66 -25.40 4.66
N PRO A 31 33.75 -25.81 3.97
CA PRO A 31 33.66 -26.71 2.83
C PRO A 31 33.11 -28.06 3.30
N ALA A 32 32.36 -28.72 2.43
CA ALA A 32 31.63 -29.97 2.66
C ALA A 32 32.53 -31.07 3.27
N GLY A 33 32.63 -31.06 4.60
CA GLY A 33 33.06 -32.19 5.38
C GLY A 33 31.96 -33.23 5.28
N GLN A 34 32.31 -34.43 4.83
CA GLN A 34 31.46 -35.62 4.82
C GLN A 34 30.42 -35.54 5.94
N SER A 35 29.14 -35.53 5.57
CA SER A 35 28.05 -35.41 6.53
C SER A 35 28.22 -36.47 7.62
N MET A 36 27.80 -36.18 8.85
CA MET A 36 27.90 -37.14 9.96
C MET A 36 27.34 -38.51 9.54
N GLU A 37 26.18 -38.53 8.88
CA GLU A 37 25.61 -39.70 8.20
C GLU A 37 26.57 -40.46 7.26
N GLU A 38 27.34 -39.74 6.45
CA GLU A 38 28.29 -40.32 5.49
C GLU A 38 29.51 -40.94 6.20
N ARG A 39 29.94 -40.33 7.31
CA ARG A 39 30.93 -40.94 8.21
C ARG A 39 30.36 -42.20 8.89
N LEU A 40 29.13 -42.16 9.41
CA LEU A 40 28.47 -43.32 10.03
C LEU A 40 28.26 -44.46 9.02
N ARG A 41 27.92 -44.15 7.76
CA ARG A 41 27.81 -45.15 6.68
C ARG A 41 29.15 -45.78 6.33
N ASN A 42 30.21 -44.99 6.28
CA ASN A 42 31.56 -45.50 6.03
C ASN A 42 32.04 -46.38 7.21
N GLN A 43 31.74 -45.98 8.45
CA GLN A 43 31.97 -46.80 9.63
C GLN A 43 31.21 -48.13 9.56
N LEU A 44 29.92 -48.13 9.20
CA LEU A 44 29.12 -49.35 9.00
C LEU A 44 29.71 -50.30 7.95
N ARG A 45 30.19 -49.77 6.82
CA ARG A 45 30.85 -50.58 5.78
C ARG A 45 32.14 -51.21 6.29
N ASN A 46 32.94 -50.43 7.01
CA ASN A 46 34.21 -50.90 7.59
C ASN A 46 33.99 -51.97 8.66
N THR A 47 33.04 -51.78 9.59
CA THR A 47 32.74 -52.77 10.64
C THR A 47 32.13 -54.04 10.06
N THR A 48 31.32 -53.93 9.00
CA THR A 48 30.78 -55.11 8.29
C THR A 48 31.90 -55.90 7.59
N ALA A 49 32.86 -55.21 6.96
CA ALA A 49 34.02 -55.87 6.35
C ALA A 49 34.91 -56.55 7.40
N GLN A 50 35.15 -55.89 8.54
CA GLN A 50 35.88 -56.47 9.68
C GLN A 50 35.17 -57.69 10.26
N LEU A 51 33.84 -57.66 10.36
CA LEU A 51 33.04 -58.81 10.81
C LEU A 51 33.18 -60.00 9.87
N GLN A 52 33.12 -59.78 8.55
CA GLN A 52 33.31 -60.84 7.56
C GLN A 52 34.74 -61.42 7.62
N GLN A 53 35.74 -60.56 7.79
CA GLN A 53 37.13 -61.00 7.94
C GLN A 53 37.33 -61.82 9.22
N ALA A 54 36.83 -61.35 10.37
CA ALA A 54 36.92 -62.07 11.64
C ALA A 54 36.19 -63.42 11.61
N GLN A 55 35.04 -63.49 10.92
CA GLN A 55 34.31 -64.76 10.72
C GLN A 55 35.09 -65.75 9.86
N ASN A 56 35.74 -65.27 8.79
CA ASN A 56 36.59 -66.11 7.94
C ASN A 56 37.83 -66.61 8.68
N GLU A 57 38.46 -65.76 9.48
CA GLU A 57 39.59 -66.14 10.34
C GLU A 57 39.18 -67.20 11.38
N LEU A 58 38.00 -67.05 11.99
CA LEU A 58 37.43 -68.06 12.89
C LEU A 58 37.16 -69.39 12.18
N ALA A 59 36.64 -69.35 10.95
CA ALA A 59 36.39 -70.55 10.15
C ALA A 59 37.71 -71.27 9.78
N VAL A 60 38.76 -70.53 9.43
CA VAL A 60 40.10 -71.06 9.14
C VAL A 60 40.75 -71.65 10.40
N LEU A 61 40.66 -70.97 11.54
CA LEU A 61 41.17 -71.45 12.83
C LEU A 61 40.44 -72.72 13.29
N LYS A 62 39.14 -72.81 13.03
CA LYS A 62 38.30 -73.98 13.36
C LYS A 62 38.49 -75.14 12.39
N ALA A 63 38.80 -74.88 11.11
CA ALA A 63 39.15 -75.90 10.12
C ALA A 63 40.60 -76.42 10.30
N GLY A 64 41.52 -75.58 10.78
CA GLY A 64 42.91 -75.93 11.09
C GLY A 64 43.15 -76.49 12.51
N ALA A 65 42.10 -76.97 13.19
CA ALA A 65 42.04 -77.30 14.61
C ALA A 65 43.01 -78.38 15.15
N GLY A 66 44.03 -78.79 14.39
CA GLY A 66 45.08 -79.69 14.85
C GLY A 66 46.26 -79.01 15.58
N SER A 67 46.43 -77.67 15.50
CA SER A 67 47.71 -77.03 15.91
C SER A 67 47.64 -75.67 16.64
N GLN A 68 46.46 -75.11 16.94
CA GLN A 68 46.35 -73.76 17.54
C GLN A 68 45.74 -73.75 18.97
N PRO A 69 46.14 -72.83 19.87
CA PRO A 69 45.67 -72.79 21.25
C PRO A 69 44.18 -72.39 21.34
N ALA A 70 43.39 -73.11 22.14
CA ALA A 70 41.96 -72.84 22.37
C ALA A 70 41.65 -71.40 22.82
N ALA A 71 42.60 -70.72 23.48
CA ALA A 71 42.48 -69.32 23.87
C ALA A 71 42.30 -68.35 22.69
N LYS A 72 42.89 -68.64 21.51
CA LYS A 72 42.75 -67.79 20.32
C LYS A 72 41.38 -67.91 19.66
N ALA A 73 40.78 -69.10 19.69
CA ALA A 73 39.42 -69.31 19.20
C ALA A 73 38.36 -68.62 20.08
N GLY A 74 38.59 -68.61 21.41
CA GLY A 74 37.75 -67.88 22.36
C GLY A 74 37.80 -66.36 22.15
N ALA A 75 39.00 -65.79 21.99
CA ALA A 75 39.18 -64.36 21.72
C ALA A 75 38.49 -63.93 20.41
N ALA A 76 38.70 -64.66 19.31
CA ALA A 76 38.07 -64.35 18.02
C ALA A 76 36.54 -64.44 18.06
N SER A 77 35.97 -65.32 18.89
CA SER A 77 34.51 -65.39 19.09
C SER A 77 33.95 -64.18 19.86
N ALA A 78 34.71 -63.66 20.84
CA ALA A 78 34.36 -62.46 21.59
C ALA A 78 34.42 -61.21 20.69
N ASP A 79 35.41 -61.13 19.80
CA ASP A 79 35.54 -60.03 18.84
C ASP A 79 34.37 -59.99 17.84
N VAL A 80 33.91 -61.15 17.35
CA VAL A 80 32.71 -61.22 16.49
C VAL A 80 31.46 -60.76 17.22
N GLU A 81 31.29 -61.11 18.50
CA GLU A 81 30.17 -60.62 19.31
C GLU A 81 30.23 -59.10 19.55
N ALA A 82 31.42 -58.56 19.82
CA ALA A 82 31.64 -57.13 20.00
C ALA A 82 31.32 -56.35 18.71
N LEU A 83 31.84 -56.79 17.56
CA LEU A 83 31.58 -56.18 16.25
C LEU A 83 30.09 -56.22 15.87
N LYS A 84 29.37 -57.31 16.21
CA LYS A 84 27.91 -57.36 16.02
C LYS A 84 27.18 -56.31 16.84
N LYS A 85 27.56 -56.12 18.10
CA LYS A 85 26.96 -55.10 18.97
C LYS A 85 27.23 -53.69 18.46
N GLU A 86 28.44 -53.41 17.99
CA GLU A 86 28.78 -52.13 17.37
C GLU A 86 27.99 -51.86 16.08
N LEU A 87 27.76 -52.90 15.27
CA LEU A 87 26.98 -52.79 14.04
C LEU A 87 25.52 -52.42 14.34
N GLU A 88 24.89 -53.10 15.30
CA GLU A 88 23.54 -52.77 15.74
C GLU A 88 23.45 -51.36 16.36
N ALA A 89 24.45 -50.94 17.15
CA ALA A 89 24.52 -49.59 17.69
C ALA A 89 24.64 -48.53 16.59
N ALA A 90 25.50 -48.75 15.59
CA ALA A 90 25.68 -47.84 14.46
C ALA A 90 24.43 -47.77 13.56
N ARG A 91 23.72 -48.90 13.37
CA ARG A 91 22.42 -48.93 12.67
C ARG A 91 21.36 -48.11 13.41
N ALA A 92 21.27 -48.27 14.73
CA ALA A 92 20.35 -47.51 15.56
C ALA A 92 20.65 -45.99 15.51
N GLN A 93 21.92 -45.60 15.54
CA GLN A 93 22.34 -44.20 15.41
C GLN A 93 21.96 -43.61 14.04
N LEU A 94 22.17 -44.33 12.94
CA LEU A 94 21.80 -43.88 11.60
C LEU A 94 20.27 -43.72 11.47
N ALA A 95 19.49 -44.65 12.04
CA ALA A 95 18.04 -44.56 12.06
C ALA A 95 17.56 -43.32 12.85
N GLY A 96 18.16 -43.05 14.01
CA GLY A 96 17.88 -41.87 14.82
C GLY A 96 18.23 -40.55 14.11
N GLU A 97 19.38 -40.48 13.42
CA GLU A 97 19.77 -39.29 12.65
C GLU A 97 18.82 -39.03 11.47
N ARG A 98 18.35 -40.09 10.80
CA ARG A 98 17.36 -39.95 9.73
C ARG A 98 16.03 -39.42 10.24
N GLN A 99 15.51 -39.99 11.33
CA GLN A 99 14.28 -39.52 11.96
C GLN A 99 14.39 -38.07 12.43
N SER A 100 15.52 -37.66 13.03
CA SER A 100 15.70 -36.28 13.47
C SER A 100 15.80 -35.30 12.29
N ARG A 101 16.47 -35.68 11.18
CA ARG A 101 16.49 -34.88 9.94
C ARG A 101 15.12 -34.78 9.29
N GLU A 102 14.35 -35.86 9.27
CA GLU A 102 13.00 -35.86 8.73
C GLU A 102 12.08 -34.96 9.56
N ALA A 103 12.14 -35.06 10.90
CA ALA A 103 11.39 -34.18 11.80
C ALA A 103 11.80 -32.71 11.62
N LEU A 104 13.10 -32.42 11.47
CA LEU A 104 13.58 -31.06 11.22
C LEU A 104 13.10 -30.54 9.86
N ARG A 105 13.15 -31.36 8.80
CA ARG A 105 12.63 -31.00 7.47
C ARG A 105 11.13 -30.73 7.51
N GLN A 106 10.36 -31.57 8.20
CA GLN A 106 8.92 -31.38 8.36
C GLN A 106 8.62 -30.07 9.12
N SER A 107 9.35 -29.79 10.20
CA SER A 107 9.23 -28.54 10.95
C SER A 107 9.56 -27.31 10.09
N GLN A 108 10.64 -27.37 9.30
CA GLN A 108 10.99 -26.30 8.36
C GLN A 108 9.92 -26.10 7.29
N GLN A 109 9.40 -27.18 6.69
CA GLN A 109 8.32 -27.10 5.71
C GLN A 109 7.04 -26.52 6.31
N GLN A 110 6.68 -26.90 7.55
CA GLN A 110 5.54 -26.32 8.25
C GLN A 110 5.77 -24.83 8.53
N GLY A 111 6.98 -24.44 8.97
CA GLY A 111 7.35 -23.05 9.20
C GLY A 111 7.29 -22.21 7.92
N GLN A 112 7.78 -22.73 6.80
CA GLN A 112 7.69 -22.10 5.48
C GLN A 112 6.23 -21.95 5.03
N ALA A 113 5.42 -23.01 5.14
CA ALA A 113 4.01 -22.96 4.78
C ALA A 113 3.22 -21.96 5.65
N LEU A 114 3.54 -21.84 6.93
CA LEU A 114 2.96 -20.81 7.81
C LEU A 114 3.39 -19.40 7.40
N ALA A 115 4.67 -19.20 7.08
CA ALA A 115 5.18 -17.92 6.63
C ALA A 115 4.55 -17.48 5.30
N GLU A 116 4.39 -18.41 4.35
CA GLU A 116 3.72 -18.15 3.07
C GLU A 116 2.24 -17.80 3.28
N LYS A 117 1.52 -18.53 4.13
CA LYS A 117 0.12 -18.22 4.47
C LYS A 117 -0.01 -16.85 5.15
N ALA A 118 0.89 -16.53 6.08
CA ALA A 118 0.91 -15.22 6.73
C ALA A 118 1.22 -14.11 5.72
N GLY A 119 2.19 -14.33 4.82
CA GLY A 119 2.51 -13.40 3.73
C GLY A 119 1.34 -13.16 2.79
N ALA A 120 0.62 -14.22 2.41
CA ALA A 120 -0.57 -14.13 1.58
C ALA A 120 -1.70 -13.34 2.27
N GLN A 121 -1.93 -13.56 3.57
CA GLN A 121 -2.91 -12.79 4.35
C GLN A 121 -2.53 -11.31 4.42
N ILE A 122 -1.26 -11.00 4.70
CA ILE A 122 -0.77 -9.61 4.72
C ILE A 122 -0.96 -8.94 3.37
N ALA A 123 -0.67 -9.63 2.26
CA ALA A 123 -0.89 -9.13 0.92
C ALA A 123 -2.38 -8.88 0.63
N GLN A 124 -3.27 -9.78 1.06
CA GLN A 124 -4.72 -9.60 0.96
C GLN A 124 -5.21 -8.38 1.73
N TYR A 125 -4.77 -8.22 3.00
CA TYR A 125 -5.13 -7.04 3.78
C TYR A 125 -4.63 -5.75 3.14
N ARG A 126 -3.37 -5.72 2.67
CA ARG A 126 -2.83 -4.56 1.95
C ARG A 126 -3.64 -4.23 0.71
N GLY A 127 -3.95 -5.24 -0.12
CA GLY A 127 -4.78 -5.05 -1.31
C GLY A 127 -6.19 -4.52 -0.97
N ALA A 128 -6.80 -5.02 0.10
CA ALA A 128 -8.10 -4.51 0.57
C ALA A 128 -8.02 -3.06 1.08
N TYR A 129 -6.94 -2.70 1.78
CA TYR A 129 -6.70 -1.32 2.22
C TYR A 129 -6.49 -0.38 1.03
N ASP A 130 -5.71 -0.79 0.03
CA ASP A 130 -5.46 0.01 -1.17
C ASP A 130 -6.74 0.22 -1.98
N GLU A 131 -7.58 -0.81 -2.12
CA GLU A 131 -8.88 -0.68 -2.79
C GLU A 131 -9.82 0.25 -2.01
N LEU A 132 -9.87 0.14 -0.68
CA LEU A 132 -10.66 1.06 0.15
C LEU A 132 -10.19 2.50 0.01
N LEU A 133 -8.87 2.72 -0.04
CA LEU A 133 -8.29 4.05 -0.24
C LEU A 133 -8.63 4.60 -1.63
N ARG A 134 -8.64 3.73 -2.65
CA ARG A 134 -9.04 4.08 -4.02
C ARG A 134 -10.52 4.46 -4.08
N MET A 135 -11.39 3.69 -3.43
CA MET A 135 -12.82 3.99 -3.32
C MET A 135 -13.07 5.30 -2.59
N ALA A 136 -12.39 5.54 -1.46
CA ALA A 136 -12.51 6.78 -0.70
C ALA A 136 -12.13 8.01 -1.56
N ARG A 137 -10.99 7.95 -2.27
CA ARG A 137 -10.58 9.01 -3.19
C ARG A 137 -11.56 9.21 -4.34
N GLY A 138 -12.15 8.12 -4.86
CA GLY A 138 -13.20 8.18 -5.87
C GLY A 138 -14.44 8.92 -5.37
N LEU A 139 -14.93 8.57 -4.18
CA LEU A 139 -16.07 9.23 -3.55
C LEU A 139 -15.79 10.71 -3.25
N ASP A 140 -14.60 11.05 -2.76
CA ASP A 140 -14.22 12.43 -2.52
C ASP A 140 -14.18 13.25 -3.82
N ALA A 141 -13.67 12.68 -4.91
CA ALA A 141 -13.67 13.33 -6.21
C ALA A 141 -15.10 13.53 -6.75
N GLU A 142 -15.99 12.54 -6.59
CA GLU A 142 -17.40 12.67 -6.95
C GLU A 142 -18.11 13.73 -6.10
N ARG A 143 -17.84 13.77 -4.79
CA ARG A 143 -18.37 14.80 -3.89
C ARG A 143 -17.93 16.19 -4.30
N GLN A 144 -16.66 16.37 -4.61
CA GLN A 144 -16.13 17.66 -5.08
C GLN A 144 -16.75 18.07 -6.41
N ARG A 145 -16.90 17.13 -7.36
CA ARG A 145 -17.56 17.38 -8.63
C ARG A 145 -19.01 17.81 -8.45
N LEU A 146 -19.80 17.07 -7.69
CA LEU A 146 -21.21 17.41 -7.42
C LEU A 146 -21.35 18.73 -6.67
N ALA A 147 -20.45 19.04 -5.75
CA ALA A 147 -20.42 20.33 -5.06
C ALA A 147 -20.11 21.49 -6.01
N ALA A 148 -19.18 21.31 -6.96
CA ALA A 148 -18.87 22.29 -7.99
C ALA A 148 -20.05 22.49 -8.94
N GLU A 149 -20.69 21.41 -9.42
CA GLU A 149 -21.89 21.47 -10.27
C GLU A 149 -23.05 22.19 -9.55
N THR A 150 -23.29 21.88 -8.27
CA THR A 150 -24.32 22.53 -7.47
C THR A 150 -24.04 24.03 -7.30
N THR A 151 -22.78 24.40 -7.08
CA THR A 151 -22.36 25.80 -6.96
C THR A 151 -22.58 26.53 -8.28
N ALA A 152 -22.16 25.94 -9.40
CA ALA A 152 -22.35 26.51 -10.73
C ALA A 152 -23.85 26.71 -11.06
N GLN A 153 -24.70 25.74 -10.73
CA GLN A 153 -26.14 25.86 -10.90
C GLN A 153 -26.74 26.97 -10.04
N LYS A 154 -26.36 27.07 -8.77
CA LYS A 154 -26.80 28.17 -7.90
C LYS A 154 -26.39 29.52 -8.45
N THR A 155 -25.14 29.66 -8.89
CA THR A 155 -24.66 30.88 -9.54
C THR A 155 -25.46 31.22 -10.79
N ALA A 156 -25.73 30.24 -11.66
CA ALA A 156 -26.56 30.45 -12.84
C ALA A 156 -27.99 30.90 -12.47
N LEU A 157 -28.63 30.30 -11.46
CA LEU A 157 -29.94 30.71 -10.97
C LEU A 157 -29.94 32.15 -10.46
N THR A 158 -28.96 32.52 -9.62
CA THR A 158 -28.85 33.91 -9.12
C THR A 158 -28.65 34.92 -10.25
N GLN A 159 -27.89 34.57 -11.30
CA GLN A 159 -27.73 35.42 -12.47
C GLN A 159 -29.02 35.53 -13.28
N CYS A 160 -29.75 34.42 -13.47
CA CYS A 160 -31.07 34.42 -14.10
C CYS A 160 -32.06 35.30 -13.34
N GLU A 161 -32.12 35.20 -12.02
CA GLU A 161 -32.99 36.01 -11.17
C GLU A 161 -32.64 37.50 -11.28
N ALA A 162 -31.36 37.85 -11.22
CA ALA A 162 -30.91 39.24 -11.39
C ALA A 162 -31.26 39.80 -12.77
N LYS A 163 -31.05 39.02 -13.84
CA LYS A 163 -31.39 39.40 -15.21
C LYS A 163 -32.89 39.51 -15.42
N ASN A 164 -33.67 38.61 -14.83
CA ASN A 164 -35.12 38.66 -14.86
C ASN A 164 -35.63 39.93 -14.16
N ALA A 165 -35.11 40.26 -12.98
CA ALA A 165 -35.43 41.52 -12.30
C ALA A 165 -35.05 42.76 -13.13
N GLN A 166 -33.90 42.74 -13.81
CA GLN A 166 -33.51 43.80 -14.74
C GLN A 166 -34.51 43.94 -15.90
N LEU A 167 -34.90 42.84 -16.53
CA LEU A 167 -35.89 42.85 -17.61
C LEU A 167 -37.26 43.35 -17.16
N TYR A 168 -37.70 42.99 -15.95
CA TYR A 168 -38.93 43.52 -15.36
C TYR A 168 -38.86 45.03 -15.12
N ALA A 169 -37.74 45.54 -14.57
CA ALA A 169 -37.55 46.96 -14.36
C ALA A 169 -37.56 47.74 -15.69
N VAL A 170 -36.86 47.24 -16.71
CA VAL A 170 -36.88 47.82 -18.06
C VAL A 170 -38.30 47.81 -18.64
N GLY A 171 -39.05 46.72 -18.45
CA GLY A 171 -40.46 46.64 -18.86
C GLY A 171 -41.34 47.70 -18.20
N GLN A 172 -41.14 47.95 -16.90
CA GLN A 172 -41.84 49.02 -16.18
C GLN A 172 -41.44 50.42 -16.67
N GLU A 173 -40.16 50.65 -16.96
CA GLU A 173 -39.70 51.92 -17.56
C GLU A 173 -40.37 52.17 -18.92
N VAL A 174 -40.53 51.13 -19.76
CA VAL A 174 -41.23 51.23 -21.05
C VAL A 174 -42.71 51.59 -20.85
N LEU A 175 -43.40 50.91 -19.92
CA LEU A 175 -44.80 51.21 -19.57
C LEU A 175 -44.96 52.66 -19.09
N GLN A 176 -44.09 53.11 -18.18
CA GLN A 176 -44.11 54.48 -17.66
C GLN A 176 -43.77 55.52 -18.75
N ALA A 177 -42.85 55.20 -19.67
CA ALA A 177 -42.56 56.05 -20.82
C ALA A 177 -43.79 56.20 -21.73
N TYR A 178 -44.58 55.14 -21.94
CA TYR A 178 -45.85 55.25 -22.67
C TYR A 178 -46.87 56.12 -21.93
N GLU A 179 -47.07 55.95 -20.62
CA GLU A 179 -48.01 56.77 -19.84
C GLU A 179 -47.65 58.27 -19.86
N THR A 180 -46.37 58.59 -19.69
CA THR A 180 -45.89 59.98 -19.67
C THR A 180 -45.92 60.63 -21.05
N VAL A 181 -45.62 59.85 -22.11
CA VAL A 181 -45.77 60.30 -23.49
C VAL A 181 -47.25 60.52 -23.82
N ASP A 182 -48.19 59.65 -23.46
CA ASP A 182 -49.62 59.87 -23.74
C ASP A 182 -50.17 61.14 -23.08
N LEU A 183 -49.91 61.35 -21.79
CA LEU A 183 -50.44 62.51 -21.05
C LEU A 183 -49.78 63.84 -21.44
N GLY A 184 -48.46 63.85 -21.65
CA GLY A 184 -47.72 65.06 -22.02
C GLY A 184 -47.77 65.38 -23.51
N THR A 185 -47.79 64.35 -24.37
CA THR A 185 -47.74 64.52 -25.83
C THR A 185 -49.10 64.83 -26.41
N VAL A 186 -50.22 64.35 -25.85
CA VAL A 186 -51.56 64.78 -26.32
C VAL A 186 -51.83 66.26 -26.01
N LEU A 187 -51.34 66.78 -24.87
CA LEU A 187 -51.48 68.20 -24.52
C LEU A 187 -50.56 69.10 -25.35
N SER A 188 -49.38 68.62 -25.73
CA SER A 188 -48.40 69.35 -26.54
C SER A 188 -48.50 69.09 -28.06
N ALA A 189 -49.20 68.05 -28.51
CA ALA A 189 -49.49 67.72 -29.92
C ALA A 189 -50.33 68.79 -30.64
N ARG A 190 -50.89 69.76 -29.89
CA ARG A 190 -51.43 70.99 -30.46
C ARG A 190 -50.37 71.97 -30.97
N GLN A 191 -49.08 71.71 -30.75
CA GLN A 191 -47.99 72.50 -31.35
C GLN A 191 -47.04 71.63 -32.21
N PRO A 192 -46.62 72.11 -33.39
CA PRO A 192 -46.16 71.24 -34.47
C PRO A 192 -44.64 71.08 -34.48
N PHE A 193 -44.12 69.92 -34.06
CA PHE A 193 -42.76 69.47 -34.41
C PHE A 193 -42.70 67.94 -34.59
N ALA A 194 -43.31 67.43 -35.67
CA ALA A 194 -43.37 66.00 -36.01
C ALA A 194 -42.01 65.35 -36.38
N ALA A 195 -40.99 66.15 -36.68
CA ALA A 195 -39.65 65.65 -36.98
C ALA A 195 -38.83 65.35 -35.70
N GLN A 196 -38.94 66.20 -34.68
CA GLN A 196 -38.23 66.00 -33.41
C GLN A 196 -38.80 64.82 -32.62
N SER A 197 -40.12 64.58 -32.69
CA SER A 197 -40.75 63.42 -32.05
C SER A 197 -40.26 62.10 -32.63
N ARG A 198 -40.11 61.98 -33.96
CA ARG A 198 -39.57 60.77 -34.61
C ARG A 198 -38.17 60.39 -34.10
N VAL A 199 -37.25 61.35 -34.06
CA VAL A 199 -35.87 61.11 -33.56
C VAL A 199 -35.89 60.72 -32.07
N ARG A 200 -36.78 61.32 -31.26
CA ARG A 200 -36.94 60.93 -29.85
C ARG A 200 -37.44 59.49 -29.71
N TYR A 201 -38.40 59.07 -30.51
CA TYR A 201 -38.88 57.68 -30.49
C TYR A 201 -37.80 56.69 -30.95
N GLU A 202 -37.00 57.02 -31.96
CA GLU A 202 -35.85 56.22 -32.37
C GLU A 202 -34.80 56.09 -31.27
N GLN A 203 -34.49 57.19 -30.56
CA GLN A 203 -33.55 57.18 -29.45
C GLN A 203 -34.04 56.34 -28.26
N ILE A 204 -35.34 56.45 -27.95
CA ILE A 204 -36.00 55.63 -26.91
C ILE A 204 -35.97 54.15 -27.30
N ALA A 205 -36.29 53.82 -28.56
CA ALA A 205 -36.24 52.45 -29.06
C ALA A 205 -34.84 51.85 -29.01
N GLN A 206 -33.80 52.62 -29.36
CA GLN A 206 -32.40 52.21 -29.24
C GLN A 206 -32.01 51.96 -27.78
N GLN A 207 -32.29 52.91 -26.88
CA GLN A 207 -31.95 52.78 -25.46
C GLN A 207 -32.60 51.56 -24.80
N PHE A 208 -33.87 51.27 -25.12
CA PHE A 208 -34.53 50.08 -24.60
C PHE A 208 -34.05 48.80 -25.28
N GLY A 209 -33.71 48.85 -26.57
CA GLY A 209 -33.07 47.76 -27.28
C GLY A 209 -31.74 47.34 -26.63
N ASP A 210 -30.91 48.31 -26.27
CA ASP A 210 -29.63 48.08 -25.58
C ASP A 210 -29.86 47.45 -24.19
N LYS A 211 -30.78 47.98 -23.39
CA LYS A 211 -31.10 47.42 -22.06
C LYS A 211 -31.68 46.01 -22.11
N LEU A 212 -32.53 45.71 -23.10
CA LEU A 212 -33.09 44.37 -23.33
C LEU A 212 -31.99 43.38 -23.73
N TYR A 213 -31.05 43.83 -24.57
CA TYR A 213 -29.92 43.02 -25.00
C TYR A 213 -28.96 42.75 -23.83
N GLU A 214 -28.62 43.77 -23.04
CA GLU A 214 -27.81 43.63 -21.83
C GLU A 214 -28.48 42.73 -20.77
N GLY A 215 -29.80 42.78 -20.65
CA GLY A 215 -30.60 41.94 -19.75
C GLY A 215 -30.78 40.49 -20.21
N GLN A 216 -30.38 40.13 -21.43
CA GLN A 216 -30.56 38.77 -21.94
C GLN A 216 -29.62 37.79 -21.24
N PHE A 217 -30.18 36.72 -20.65
CA PHE A 217 -29.38 35.64 -20.11
C PHE A 217 -28.82 34.76 -21.25
N SER A 218 -27.50 34.52 -21.23
CA SER A 218 -26.88 33.53 -22.11
C SER A 218 -26.17 32.45 -21.29
N ALA A 219 -26.57 31.20 -21.49
CA ALA A 219 -26.00 30.05 -20.78
C ALA A 219 -24.50 29.89 -21.07
N ALA A 220 -24.04 30.29 -22.26
CA ALA A 220 -22.63 30.27 -22.63
C ALA A 220 -21.80 31.31 -21.85
N ALA A 221 -22.32 32.53 -21.63
CA ALA A 221 -21.62 33.53 -20.81
C ALA A 221 -21.67 33.18 -19.32
N ALA A 222 -22.77 32.61 -18.84
CA ALA A 222 -22.89 32.13 -17.45
C ALA A 222 -21.91 30.96 -17.16
N ALA A 223 -21.69 30.07 -18.13
CA ALA A 223 -20.71 28.99 -18.02
C ALA A 223 -19.25 29.48 -18.06
N GLN A 224 -18.95 30.59 -18.76
CA GLN A 224 -17.62 31.22 -18.79
C GLN A 224 -17.32 32.10 -17.57
N ALA A 225 -18.36 32.63 -16.91
CA ALA A 225 -18.26 33.41 -15.68
C ALA A 225 -18.22 32.56 -14.40
N ALA A 226 -18.47 31.25 -14.50
CA ALA A 226 -18.23 30.32 -13.39
C ALA A 226 -16.72 30.29 -13.09
N PRO A 227 -16.29 30.41 -11.82
CA PRO A 227 -14.87 30.48 -11.50
C PRO A 227 -14.19 29.19 -11.98
N ALA A 228 -13.24 29.36 -12.90
CA ALA A 228 -12.36 28.28 -13.31
C ALA A 228 -11.70 27.70 -12.05
N ALA A 229 -11.99 26.43 -11.77
CA ALA A 229 -11.27 25.69 -10.74
C ALA A 229 -9.76 25.85 -11.00
N PRO A 230 -8.93 26.03 -9.95
CA PRO A 230 -7.51 26.25 -10.14
C PRO A 230 -6.94 25.02 -10.86
N SER A 231 -6.48 25.24 -12.09
CA SER A 231 -5.64 24.30 -12.81
C SER A 231 -4.42 24.02 -11.95
N ALA A 232 -4.29 22.78 -11.46
CA ALA A 232 -3.08 22.29 -10.84
C ALA A 232 -1.94 22.35 -11.88
N GLN A 233 -1.23 23.47 -11.90
CA GLN A 233 0.01 23.62 -12.64
C GLN A 233 1.10 22.83 -11.91
N SER A 234 1.43 21.68 -12.49
CA SER A 234 2.77 21.08 -12.57
C SER A 234 3.80 21.58 -11.56
N ALA A 235 3.82 20.96 -10.38
CA ALA A 235 5.04 20.85 -9.59
C ALA A 235 5.89 19.71 -10.17
N SER A 236 6.64 20.02 -11.23
CA SER A 236 7.72 19.16 -11.73
C SER A 236 8.81 20.04 -12.37
N GLN A 237 9.57 20.73 -11.51
CA GLN A 237 10.95 21.11 -11.85
C GLN A 237 11.90 20.08 -11.23
N PRO A 238 12.72 19.38 -12.02
CA PRO A 238 13.86 18.67 -11.49
C PRO A 238 15.06 19.62 -11.38
N ASP A 239 15.62 19.65 -10.17
CA ASP A 239 17.05 19.64 -9.83
C ASP A 239 18.01 20.59 -10.59
N ALA A 240 18.48 21.63 -9.89
CA ALA A 240 19.68 22.39 -10.26
C ALA A 240 20.56 22.57 -9.01
N ALA A 241 21.53 21.68 -8.88
CA ALA A 241 22.57 21.71 -7.86
C ALA A 241 23.47 22.96 -7.95
N PRO A 242 23.94 23.53 -6.82
CA PRO A 242 24.86 24.66 -6.84
C PRO A 242 26.31 24.22 -7.15
N GLN A 243 26.90 24.86 -8.15
CA GLN A 243 28.31 24.70 -8.51
C GLN A 243 29.21 25.29 -7.42
N LYS A 244 30.25 24.53 -7.05
CA LYS A 244 31.34 24.95 -6.17
C LYS A 244 32.21 25.99 -6.87
N THR A 245 32.43 27.11 -6.21
CA THR A 245 33.44 28.12 -6.54
C THR A 245 34.85 27.57 -6.31
N HIS A 246 35.70 27.74 -7.32
CA HIS A 246 37.17 27.63 -7.24
C HIS A 246 37.77 28.99 -6.87
#